data_AF-A0A2E3QXG5-F1
#
_entry.id   AF-A0A2E3QXG5-F1
#
_cell.length_a   1.000
_cell.length_b   1.000
_cell.length_c   1.000
_cell.angle_alpha   90.00
_cell.angle_beta   90.00
_cell.angle_gamma   90.00
#
_symmetry.space_group_name_H-M   'P 1'
#
loop_
_entity.id
_entity.type
_entity.pdbx_description
1 polymer ?
#
loop_
_entity_poly.entity_id
_entity_poly.type
_entity_poly.pdbx_seq_one_letter_code
_entity_poly.pdbx_strand_id
1 'polypeptide(L)'
;MSRLALLVLPLVVAGCAGSSPLVAADLARSTWAERCPGSTPDLAYLRLDPDGSFAWSYSDPDAVETDSGDTWSVEGTTLTISWNDGFAVTTYDLRSFDTGRLQGSSTKTCGDTASFERV
;
A
#
# COMPACT_ATOMS: atom_id res chain seq x y z
N MET A 1 -53.01 -13.96 -27.21
CA MET A 1 -52.09 -13.09 -26.45
C MET A 1 -51.63 -13.86 -25.22
N SER A 2 -50.45 -14.46 -25.25
CA SER A 2 -49.94 -15.29 -24.14
C SER A 2 -48.79 -14.54 -23.48
N ARG A 3 -48.98 -14.09 -22.23
CA ARG A 3 -47.93 -13.47 -21.41
C ARG A 3 -47.35 -14.57 -20.52
N LEU A 4 -46.15 -15.07 -20.86
CA LEU A 4 -45.34 -15.86 -19.93
C LEU A 4 -44.84 -14.95 -18.82
N ALA A 5 -45.31 -15.18 -17.59
CA ALA A 5 -44.74 -14.59 -16.39
C ALA A 5 -43.56 -15.47 -15.93
N LEU A 6 -42.34 -15.01 -16.16
CA LEU A 6 -41.13 -15.58 -15.54
C LEU A 6 -41.06 -15.10 -14.08
N LEU A 7 -41.37 -16.00 -13.14
CA LEU A 7 -40.99 -15.82 -11.74
C LEU A 7 -39.46 -15.93 -11.62
N VAL A 8 -38.81 -14.80 -11.34
CA VAL A 8 -37.41 -14.77 -10.92
C VAL A 8 -37.38 -15.00 -9.41
N LEU A 9 -36.93 -16.18 -8.98
CA LEU A 9 -36.61 -16.43 -7.58
C LEU A 9 -35.37 -15.61 -7.19
N PRO A 10 -35.35 -14.96 -6.01
CA PRO A 10 -34.14 -14.33 -5.50
C PRO A 10 -33.20 -15.42 -5.00
N LEU A 11 -32.09 -15.61 -5.71
CA LEU A 11 -30.97 -16.40 -5.26
C LEU A 11 -30.28 -15.63 -4.12
N VAL A 12 -30.56 -15.99 -2.87
CA VAL A 12 -29.86 -15.44 -1.70
C VAL A 12 -28.46 -16.06 -1.70
N VAL A 13 -27.50 -15.35 -2.27
CA VAL A 13 -26.08 -15.69 -2.13
C VAL A 13 -25.65 -15.30 -0.73
N ALA A 14 -25.54 -16.29 0.15
CA ALA A 14 -24.88 -16.14 1.44
C ALA A 14 -23.40 -15.85 1.17
N GLY A 15 -23.04 -14.56 1.14
CA GLY A 15 -21.66 -14.12 1.07
C GLY A 15 -20.96 -14.48 2.37
N CYS A 16 -20.06 -15.46 2.32
CA CYS A 16 -19.01 -15.57 3.32
C CYS A 16 -18.29 -14.22 3.37
N ALA A 17 -18.40 -13.51 4.50
CA ALA A 17 -17.61 -12.33 4.78
C ALA A 17 -16.15 -12.75 5.03
N GLY A 18 -15.48 -13.26 4.01
CA GLY A 18 -14.03 -13.32 3.97
C GLY A 18 -13.55 -11.95 3.51
N SER A 19 -12.81 -11.25 4.35
CA SER A 19 -12.14 -10.01 3.96
C SER A 19 -11.35 -10.25 2.69
N SER A 20 -11.65 -9.51 1.62
CA SER A 20 -10.88 -9.59 0.39
C SER A 20 -9.41 -9.28 0.69
N PRO A 21 -8.45 -10.01 0.10
CA PRO A 21 -7.05 -9.67 0.25
C PRO A 21 -6.81 -8.25 -0.29
N LEU A 22 -6.03 -7.45 0.43
CA LEU A 22 -5.65 -6.11 -0.03
C LEU A 22 -4.89 -6.22 -1.35
N VAL A 23 -5.24 -5.34 -2.30
CA VAL A 23 -4.59 -5.23 -3.60
C VAL A 23 -3.98 -3.84 -3.76
N ALA A 24 -3.09 -3.67 -4.74
CA ALA A 24 -2.48 -2.38 -5.04
C ALA A 24 -3.52 -1.25 -5.18
N ALA A 25 -4.66 -1.51 -5.82
CA ALA A 25 -5.72 -0.51 -5.97
C ALA A 25 -6.26 0.07 -4.64
N ASP A 26 -6.15 -0.67 -3.52
CA ASP A 26 -6.58 -0.21 -2.19
C ASP A 26 -5.58 0.76 -1.52
N LEU A 27 -4.32 0.76 -1.99
CA LEU A 27 -3.24 1.63 -1.52
C LEU A 27 -2.93 2.76 -2.49
N ALA A 28 -3.26 2.62 -3.77
CA ALA A 28 -3.03 3.65 -4.76
C ALA A 28 -3.74 4.97 -4.40
N ARG A 29 -3.13 6.10 -4.78
CA ARG A 29 -3.61 7.46 -4.51
C ARG A 29 -3.70 7.79 -3.02
N SER A 30 -2.83 7.22 -2.20
CA SER A 30 -2.77 7.52 -0.78
C SER A 30 -1.37 7.94 -0.35
N THR A 31 -1.33 8.73 0.72
CA THR A 31 -0.09 9.27 1.29
C THR A 31 0.23 8.57 2.61
N TRP A 32 1.50 8.26 2.80
CA TRP A 32 2.02 7.51 3.94
C TRP A 32 3.29 8.14 4.46
N ALA A 33 3.58 7.93 5.74
CA ALA A 33 4.86 8.20 6.36
C ALA A 33 5.63 6.89 6.54
N GLU A 34 6.72 6.74 5.81
CA GLU A 34 7.74 5.72 6.07
C GLU A 34 8.70 6.24 7.15
N ARG A 35 8.83 5.49 8.24
CA ARG A 35 9.75 5.81 9.34
C ARG A 35 10.78 4.72 9.52
N CYS A 36 12.03 5.14 9.65
CA CYS A 36 13.22 4.30 9.69
C CYS A 36 14.08 4.71 10.89
N PRO A 37 13.77 4.22 12.11
CA PRO A 37 14.48 4.62 13.31
C PRO A 37 15.99 4.37 13.20
N GLY A 38 16.80 5.40 13.49
CA GLY A 38 18.26 5.31 13.45
C GLY A 38 18.91 5.56 12.09
N SER A 39 18.13 5.84 11.04
CA SER A 39 18.66 6.34 9.76
C SER A 39 18.70 7.86 9.70
N THR A 40 19.32 8.42 8.66
CA THR A 40 19.27 9.86 8.37
C THR A 40 19.08 10.05 6.87
N PRO A 41 17.93 10.58 6.41
CA PRO A 41 16.75 10.94 7.21
C PRO A 41 16.05 9.70 7.82
N ASP A 42 15.24 9.90 8.87
CA ASP A 42 14.48 8.84 9.57
C ASP A 42 12.98 8.81 9.21
N LEU A 43 12.55 9.73 8.34
CA LEU A 43 11.17 9.90 7.91
C LEU A 43 11.14 10.29 6.44
N ALA A 44 10.30 9.63 5.64
CA ALA A 44 9.91 10.03 4.30
C ALA A 44 8.38 9.97 4.17
N TYR A 45 7.79 10.94 3.49
CA TYR A 45 6.40 10.89 3.05
C TYR A 45 6.34 10.34 1.63
N LEU A 46 5.45 9.39 1.37
CA LEU A 46 5.29 8.75 0.07
C LEU A 46 3.84 8.86 -0.38
N ARG A 47 3.62 9.34 -1.61
CA ARG A 47 2.34 9.29 -2.31
C ARG A 47 2.39 8.19 -3.35
N LEU A 48 1.64 7.11 -3.12
CA LEU A 48 1.62 5.93 -3.99
C LEU A 48 0.75 6.19 -5.21
N ASP A 49 1.32 6.11 -6.41
CA ASP A 49 0.59 6.32 -7.67
C ASP A 49 0.11 4.98 -8.27
N PRO A 50 -1.04 4.95 -8.98
CA PRO A 50 -1.65 3.70 -9.46
C PRO A 50 -0.83 2.89 -10.46
N ASP A 51 0.18 3.49 -11.08
CA ASP A 51 1.08 2.83 -12.03
C ASP A 51 2.24 2.10 -11.36
N GLY A 52 2.31 2.11 -10.03
CA GLY A 52 3.37 1.48 -9.25
C GLY A 52 4.57 2.40 -9.01
N SER A 53 4.55 3.65 -9.48
CA SER A 53 5.50 4.68 -9.04
C SER A 53 5.03 5.33 -7.74
N PHE A 54 5.91 6.06 -7.06
CA PHE A 54 5.51 6.95 -5.97
C PHE A 54 6.27 8.26 -6.01
N ALA A 55 5.61 9.33 -5.54
CA ALA A 55 6.25 10.61 -5.26
C ALA A 55 6.66 10.67 -3.78
N TRP A 56 7.69 11.42 -3.43
CA TRP A 56 8.23 11.43 -2.07
C TRP A 56 8.62 12.82 -1.56
N SER A 57 8.67 12.98 -0.24
CA SER A 57 9.18 14.19 0.43
C SER A 57 9.80 13.86 1.79
N TYR A 58 10.91 14.51 2.15
CA TYR A 58 11.46 14.41 3.50
C TYR A 58 10.95 15.52 4.44
N SER A 59 10.20 16.50 3.94
CA SER A 59 9.78 17.68 4.70
C SER A 59 8.30 17.70 5.01
N ASP A 60 7.44 17.46 4.02
CA ASP A 60 5.99 17.64 4.13
C ASP A 60 5.23 16.72 3.15
N PRO A 61 4.10 16.09 3.56
CA PRO A 61 3.34 15.17 2.71
C PRO A 61 2.75 15.81 1.44
N ASP A 62 2.59 17.13 1.40
CA ASP A 62 2.10 17.87 0.23
C ASP A 62 3.23 18.42 -0.66
N ALA A 63 4.49 18.39 -0.18
CA ALA A 63 5.66 18.85 -0.90
C ALA A 63 6.42 17.69 -1.59
N VAL A 64 5.67 16.80 -2.26
CA VAL A 64 6.23 15.61 -2.91
C VAL A 64 6.85 15.92 -4.27
N GLU A 65 7.98 15.27 -4.53
CA GLU A 65 8.71 15.28 -5.79
C GLU A 65 8.61 13.88 -6.43
N THR A 66 8.64 13.80 -7.75
CA THR A 66 8.59 12.54 -8.48
C THR A 66 9.90 12.31 -9.21
N ASP A 67 10.47 11.12 -9.06
CA ASP A 67 11.52 10.61 -9.94
C ASP A 67 11.06 9.29 -10.58
N SER A 68 11.86 8.78 -11.52
CA SER A 68 11.50 7.60 -12.32
C SER A 68 12.02 6.28 -11.74
N GLY A 69 12.78 6.29 -10.63
CA GLY A 69 13.49 5.11 -10.13
C GLY A 69 12.81 4.45 -8.92
N ASP A 70 11.84 5.13 -8.34
CA ASP A 70 11.14 4.74 -7.14
C ASP A 70 9.82 4.02 -7.45
N THR A 71 9.63 2.82 -6.89
CA THR A 71 8.48 1.97 -7.20
C THR A 71 7.91 1.26 -5.98
N TRP A 72 6.63 0.88 -6.06
CA TRP A 72 5.94 0.09 -5.06
C TRP A 72 5.10 -1.02 -5.69
N SER A 73 4.85 -2.07 -4.92
CA SER A 73 4.00 -3.20 -5.35
C SER A 73 3.38 -3.94 -4.18
N VAL A 74 2.33 -4.72 -4.46
CA VAL A 74 1.69 -5.61 -3.49
C VAL A 74 1.68 -7.03 -4.05
N GLU A 75 2.23 -7.97 -3.28
CA GLU A 75 2.18 -9.40 -3.58
C GLU A 75 1.72 -10.17 -2.33
N GLY A 76 0.54 -10.79 -2.41
CA GLY A 76 -0.06 -11.48 -1.27
C GLY A 76 -0.32 -10.52 -0.10
N THR A 77 0.33 -10.75 1.04
CA THR A 77 0.23 -9.90 2.24
C THR A 77 1.43 -8.96 2.40
N THR A 78 2.22 -8.76 1.35
CA THR A 78 3.45 -7.98 1.41
C THR A 78 3.30 -6.74 0.53
N LEU A 79 3.45 -5.56 1.13
CA LEU A 79 3.74 -4.32 0.42
C LEU A 79 5.26 -4.18 0.30
N THR A 80 5.74 -3.84 -0.89
CA THR A 80 7.15 -3.55 -1.17
C THR A 80 7.30 -2.11 -1.61
N ILE A 81 8.21 -1.38 -0.98
CA ILE A 81 8.69 -0.05 -1.38
C ILE A 81 10.14 -0.21 -1.84
N SER A 82 10.44 0.22 -3.06
CA SER A 82 11.76 0.12 -3.68
C SER A 82 12.25 1.53 -4.01
N TRP A 83 13.32 1.93 -3.33
CA TRP A 83 13.98 3.21 -3.48
C TRP A 83 15.21 3.12 -4.38
N ASN A 84 15.48 4.18 -5.15
CA ASN A 84 16.66 4.38 -5.98
C ASN A 84 16.97 3.15 -6.85
N ASP A 85 16.01 2.76 -7.69
CA ASP A 85 16.14 1.61 -8.60
C ASP A 85 16.47 0.28 -7.87
N GLY A 86 15.92 0.11 -6.66
CA GLY A 86 16.10 -1.10 -5.85
C GLY A 86 17.35 -1.14 -4.98
N PHE A 87 18.07 -0.02 -4.85
CA PHE A 87 19.18 0.09 -3.90
C PHE A 87 18.75 -0.20 -2.45
N ALA A 88 17.59 0.34 -2.06
CA ALA A 88 16.98 0.06 -0.76
C ALA A 88 15.55 -0.44 -0.97
N VAL A 89 15.25 -1.61 -0.42
CA VAL A 89 13.92 -2.23 -0.54
C VAL A 89 13.39 -2.46 0.85
N THR A 90 12.23 -1.89 1.14
CA THR A 90 11.50 -2.07 2.40
C THR A 90 10.24 -2.88 2.15
N THR A 91 9.99 -3.88 2.99
CA THR A 91 8.79 -4.71 2.91
C THR A 91 7.95 -4.57 4.17
N TYR A 92 6.62 -4.61 4.02
CA TYR A 92 5.65 -4.38 5.08
C TYR A 92 4.56 -5.46 5.10
N ASP A 93 4.16 -5.92 6.30
CA ASP A 93 3.08 -6.90 6.47
C ASP A 93 1.69 -6.23 6.49
N LEU A 94 0.93 -6.43 5.41
CA LEU A 94 -0.42 -5.91 5.21
C LEU A 94 -1.48 -6.53 6.13
N ARG A 95 -1.18 -7.60 6.88
CA ARG A 95 -2.13 -8.15 7.88
C ARG A 95 -2.46 -7.15 9.00
N SER A 96 -1.61 -6.14 9.17
CA SER A 96 -1.79 -5.06 10.15
C SER A 96 -2.42 -3.79 9.57
N PHE A 97 -2.88 -3.80 8.31
CA PHE A 97 -3.37 -2.60 7.63
C PHE A 97 -4.51 -1.88 8.35
N ASP A 98 -5.47 -2.63 8.92
CA ASP A 98 -6.60 -2.06 9.65
C ASP A 98 -6.19 -1.34 10.95
N THR A 99 -4.94 -1.52 11.40
CA THR A 99 -4.40 -0.81 12.57
C THR A 99 -3.88 0.59 12.22
N GLY A 100 -3.81 0.94 10.92
CA GLY A 100 -3.28 2.22 10.44
C GLY A 100 -1.75 2.32 10.41
N ARG A 101 -1.04 1.27 10.86
CA ARG A 101 0.42 1.19 10.91
C ARG A 101 0.89 -0.18 10.46
N LEU A 102 1.69 -0.21 9.41
CA LEU A 102 2.38 -1.42 8.98
C LEU A 102 3.78 -1.48 9.61
N GLN A 103 4.23 -2.68 9.93
CA GLN A 103 5.60 -2.95 10.36
C GLN A 103 6.35 -3.66 9.26
N GLY A 104 7.63 -3.31 9.12
CA GLY A 104 8.46 -3.78 8.04
C GLY A 104 9.94 -3.80 8.35
N SER A 105 10.71 -4.20 7.35
CA SER A 105 12.18 -4.24 7.38
C SER A 105 12.72 -3.85 6.01
N SER A 106 13.91 -3.27 5.99
CA SER A 106 14.60 -2.77 4.79
C SER A 106 15.94 -3.46 4.59
N THR A 107 16.32 -3.69 3.34
CA THR A 107 17.65 -4.19 2.98
C THR A 107 18.78 -3.20 3.27
N LYS A 108 18.45 -1.91 3.47
CA LYS A 108 19.40 -0.82 3.73
C LYS A 108 18.89 0.17 4.78
N THR A 109 18.24 1.25 4.35
CA THR A 109 18.06 2.48 5.12
C THR A 109 17.45 2.23 6.49
N CYS A 110 16.39 1.42 6.56
CA CYS A 110 15.65 1.17 7.80
C CYS A 110 16.15 -0.05 8.59
N GLY A 111 17.05 -0.85 8.02
CA GLY A 111 17.50 -2.11 8.61
C GLY A 111 16.33 -3.01 9.03
N ASP A 112 16.41 -3.60 10.22
CA ASP A 112 15.42 -4.57 10.70
C ASP A 112 14.11 -3.92 11.21
N THR A 113 13.95 -2.59 11.15
CA THR A 113 12.76 -1.93 11.70
C THR A 113 12.35 -0.73 10.87
N ALA A 114 11.20 -0.85 10.20
CA ALA A 114 10.51 0.22 9.50
C ALA A 114 9.04 0.27 9.91
N SER A 115 8.41 1.44 9.80
CA SER A 115 6.95 1.56 9.84
C SER A 115 6.40 2.37 8.69
N PHE A 116 5.19 2.01 8.25
CA PHE A 116 4.46 2.70 7.20
C PHE A 116 3.08 3.08 7.72
N GLU A 117 2.82 4.37 7.86
CA GLU A 117 1.66 4.91 8.57
C GLU A 117 0.85 5.83 7.66
N ARG A 118 -0.48 5.72 7.66
CA ARG A 118 -1.32 6.66 6.89
C ARG A 118 -1.18 8.08 7.46
N VAL A 119 -1.10 9.06 6.58
CA VAL A 119 -1.12 10.49 6.89
C VAL A 119 -2.54 11.04 6.78
#